data_AF-A0A9E1LRX4-F1
#
_entry.id   AF-A0A9E1LRX4-F1
#
_cell.length_a   1.000
_cell.length_b   1.000
_cell.length_c   1.000
_cell.angle_alpha   90.00
_cell.angle_beta   90.00
_cell.angle_gamma   90.00
#
_symmetry.space_group_name_H-M   'P 1'
#
loop_
_entity.id
_entity.type
_entity.pdbx_description
1 polymer ?
#
loop_
_entity_poly.entity_id
_entity_poly.type
_entity_poly.pdbx_seq_one_letter_code
_entity_poly.pdbx_strand_id
1 'polypeptide(L)'
;MKLTSEQLVPWFNHRVYPMVAWVLVHFVLGALFVMAYGIAGHESGIPLFIISVAETLGVLLFVMSTIDDMKRLSEDMAEDFRSTRFGSSFVGFGVFALIFSILIIAVPVAHGLLFL
;
A
#
# COMPACT_ATOMS: atom_id res chain seq x y z
N MET A 1 -7.46 -18.45 -20.25
CA MET A 1 -6.17 -18.36 -20.97
C MET A 1 -5.12 -18.11 -19.92
N LYS A 2 -4.07 -18.92 -19.82
CA LYS A 2 -3.06 -18.78 -18.76
C LYS A 2 -2.04 -17.70 -19.15
N LEU A 3 -1.70 -16.79 -18.23
CA LEU A 3 -0.82 -15.64 -18.51
C LEU A 3 0.66 -16.06 -18.59
N THR A 4 1.41 -15.45 -19.53
CA THR A 4 2.85 -15.70 -19.73
C THR A 4 3.74 -14.62 -19.07
N SER A 5 5.05 -14.89 -18.94
CA SER A 5 6.02 -13.93 -18.38
C SER A 5 6.05 -12.58 -19.10
N GLU A 6 5.91 -12.57 -20.43
CA GLU A 6 5.90 -11.35 -21.26
C GLU A 6 4.70 -10.44 -20.95
N GLN A 7 3.60 -11.00 -20.44
CA GLN A 7 2.41 -10.25 -20.04
C GLN A 7 2.47 -9.84 -18.56
N LEU A 8 3.00 -10.71 -17.70
CA LEU A 8 3.01 -10.52 -16.25
C LEU A 8 4.08 -9.53 -15.76
N VAL A 9 5.25 -9.48 -16.39
CA VAL A 9 6.34 -8.58 -15.96
C VAL A 9 5.97 -7.10 -16.17
N PRO A 10 5.49 -6.66 -17.35
CA PRO A 10 5.03 -5.28 -17.53
C PRO A 10 3.87 -4.94 -16.59
N TRP A 11 2.91 -5.85 -16.42
CA TRP A 11 1.80 -5.67 -15.49
C TRP A 11 2.29 -5.42 -14.06
N PHE A 12 3.25 -6.22 -13.58
CA PHE A 12 3.82 -6.09 -12.25
C PHE A 12 4.47 -4.71 -12.07
N ASN A 13 5.23 -4.25 -13.06
CA ASN A 13 5.87 -2.93 -13.03
C ASN A 13 4.84 -1.78 -12.97
N HIS A 14 3.69 -1.93 -13.63
CA HIS A 14 2.64 -0.91 -13.67
C HIS A 14 1.69 -0.94 -12.46
N ARG A 15 1.63 -2.05 -11.70
CA ARG A 15 0.72 -2.17 -10.54
C ARG A 15 1.45 -2.13 -9.20
N VAL A 16 2.55 -2.88 -9.07
CA VAL A 16 3.21 -3.08 -7.78
C VAL A 16 4.13 -1.93 -7.42
N TYR A 17 4.99 -1.48 -8.34
CA TYR A 17 5.91 -0.39 -8.02
C TYR A 17 5.19 0.93 -7.71
N PRO A 18 4.12 1.33 -8.43
CA PRO A 18 3.34 2.49 -8.04
C PRO A 18 2.68 2.33 -6.67
N MET A 19 2.16 1.14 -6.34
CA MET A 19 1.60 0.88 -5.01
C MET A 19 2.68 1.04 -3.93
N VAL A 20 3.86 0.43 -4.11
CA VAL A 20 4.97 0.56 -3.15
C VAL A 20 5.40 2.02 -3.01
N ALA A 21 5.50 2.77 -4.12
CA ALA A 21 5.82 4.18 -4.10
C ALA A 21 4.78 4.98 -3.28
N TRP A 22 3.49 4.71 -3.46
CA TRP A 22 2.43 5.34 -2.66
C TRP A 22 2.52 5.01 -1.18
N VAL A 23 2.86 3.77 -0.82
CA VAL A 23 3.09 3.37 0.58
C VAL A 23 4.28 4.12 1.18
N LEU A 24 5.36 4.35 0.42
CA LEU A 24 6.48 5.15 0.90
C LEU A 24 6.11 6.62 1.07
N VAL A 25 5.37 7.19 0.10
CA VAL A 25 4.85 8.56 0.18
C VAL A 25 3.96 8.73 1.40
N HIS A 26 3.13 7.75 1.73
CA HIS A 26 2.27 7.76 2.92
C HIS A 26 3.05 7.97 4.22
N PHE A 27 4.13 7.20 4.43
CA PHE A 27 4.95 7.37 5.63
C PHE A 27 5.67 8.72 5.66
N VAL A 28 6.11 9.23 4.51
CA VAL A 28 6.70 10.58 4.41
C VAL A 28 5.67 11.64 4.76
N LEU A 29 4.46 11.57 4.21
CA LEU A 29 3.37 12.48 4.51
C LEU A 29 2.99 12.44 6.00
N GLY A 30 2.98 11.25 6.61
CA GLY A 30 2.74 11.14 8.04
C GLY A 30 3.76 11.92 8.87
N ALA A 31 5.05 11.77 8.59
CA ALA A 31 6.08 12.57 9.25
C ALA A 31 5.91 14.09 8.99
N LEU A 32 5.55 14.48 7.77
CA LEU A 32 5.30 15.87 7.40
C LEU A 32 4.11 16.47 8.16
N PHE A 33 3.04 15.71 8.39
CA PHE A 33 1.88 16.20 9.15
C PHE A 33 2.21 16.45 10.62
N VAL A 34 3.02 15.60 11.24
CA VAL A 34 3.51 15.83 12.61
C VAL A 34 4.34 17.12 12.69
N MET A 35 5.24 17.35 11.72
CA MET A 35 6.02 18.58 11.66
C MET A 35 5.14 19.80 11.41
N ALA A 36 4.14 19.70 10.52
CA ALA A 36 3.19 20.77 10.25
C ALA A 36 2.38 21.15 11.50
N TYR A 37 1.91 20.15 12.25
CA TYR A 37 1.22 20.36 13.53
C TYR A 37 2.11 21.09 14.54
N GLY A 38 3.38 20.68 14.67
CA GLY A 38 4.35 21.33 15.56
C GLY A 38 4.61 22.81 15.23
N ILE A 39 4.50 23.20 13.95
CA ILE A 39 4.70 24.59 13.51
C ILE A 39 3.40 25.41 13.62
N ALA A 40 2.27 24.85 13.20
CA ALA A 40 1.00 25.56 13.11
C ALA A 40 0.21 25.61 14.43
N GLY A 41 0.54 24.73 15.38
CA GLY A 41 -0.11 24.66 16.70
C GLY A 41 -1.43 23.91 16.69
N HIS A 42 -2.08 23.87 17.86
CA HIS A 42 -3.19 22.96 18.16
C HIS A 42 -4.40 23.10 17.21
N GLU A 43 -4.73 24.31 16.78
CA GLU A 43 -5.87 24.59 15.87
C GLU A 43 -5.75 23.86 14.52
N SER A 44 -4.53 23.45 14.13
CA SER A 44 -4.30 22.67 12.91
C SER A 44 -4.58 21.17 13.06
N GLY A 45 -4.77 20.67 14.28
CA GLY A 45 -4.86 19.25 14.60
C GLY A 45 -6.00 18.53 13.89
N ILE A 46 -7.23 19.04 13.99
CA ILE A 46 -8.41 18.45 13.35
C ILE A 46 -8.26 18.41 11.81
N PRO A 47 -7.92 19.53 11.12
CA PRO A 47 -7.67 19.49 9.68
C PRO A 47 -6.60 18.47 9.26
N LEU A 48 -5.45 18.43 9.96
CA LEU A 48 -4.36 17.50 9.65
C LEU A 48 -4.77 16.04 9.87
N PHE A 49 -5.54 15.76 10.92
CA PHE A 49 -6.07 14.43 11.18
C PHE A 49 -7.02 13.96 10.07
N ILE A 50 -7.94 14.82 9.62
CA ILE A 50 -8.86 14.49 8.51
C ILE A 50 -8.09 14.17 7.23
N ILE A 51 -7.08 14.98 6.89
CA ILE A 51 -6.23 14.75 5.71
C ILE A 51 -5.49 13.41 5.85
N SER A 52 -4.93 13.11 7.03
CA SER A 52 -4.26 11.84 7.28
C SER A 52 -5.19 10.65 7.10
N VAL A 53 -6.43 10.70 7.61
CA VAL A 53 -7.40 9.61 7.45
C VAL A 53 -7.73 9.43 5.97
N ALA A 54 -8.02 10.51 5.24
CA ALA A 54 -8.38 10.45 3.83
C ALA A 54 -7.25 9.87 2.97
N GLU A 55 -6.02 10.31 3.22
CA GLU A 55 -4.82 9.83 2.52
C GLU A 55 -4.54 8.35 2.85
N THR A 56 -4.67 7.94 4.12
CA THR A 56 -4.56 6.53 4.54
C THR A 56 -5.56 5.64 3.80
N LEU A 57 -6.83 6.07 3.72
CA LEU A 57 -7.87 5.31 3.01
C LEU A 57 -7.53 5.15 1.53
N GLY A 58 -6.99 6.19 0.90
CA GLY A 58 -6.51 6.12 -0.48
C GLY A 58 -5.41 5.07 -0.66
N VAL A 59 -4.41 5.07 0.22
CA VAL A 59 -3.29 4.11 0.18
C VAL A 59 -3.78 2.69 0.44
N LEU A 60 -4.67 2.49 1.41
CA LEU A 60 -5.29 1.19 1.67
C LEU A 60 -6.05 0.66 0.46
N LEU A 61 -6.78 1.50 -0.26
CA LEU A 61 -7.46 1.07 -1.50
C LEU A 61 -6.46 0.58 -2.56
N PHE A 62 -5.31 1.25 -2.71
CA PHE A 62 -4.24 0.80 -3.61
C PHE A 62 -3.64 -0.54 -3.18
N VAL A 63 -3.35 -0.71 -1.89
CA VAL A 63 -2.81 -1.97 -1.34
C VAL A 63 -3.82 -3.09 -1.54
N MET A 64 -5.08 -2.90 -1.15
CA MET A 64 -6.14 -3.90 -1.27
C MET A 64 -6.41 -4.26 -2.74
N SER A 65 -6.45 -3.28 -3.65
CA SER A 65 -6.56 -3.55 -5.09
C SER A 65 -5.39 -4.39 -5.60
N THR A 66 -4.17 -4.14 -5.12
CA THR A 66 -2.99 -4.91 -5.55
C THR A 66 -3.02 -6.32 -4.99
N ILE A 67 -3.50 -6.52 -3.75
CA ILE A 67 -3.72 -7.85 -3.17
C ILE A 67 -4.70 -8.66 -4.01
N ASP A 68 -5.84 -8.07 -4.35
CA ASP A 68 -6.89 -8.77 -5.09
C ASP A 68 -6.42 -9.15 -6.49
N ASP A 69 -5.67 -8.26 -7.16
CA ASP A 69 -5.05 -8.59 -8.43
C ASP A 69 -4.05 -9.76 -8.29
N MET A 70 -3.19 -9.73 -7.26
CA MET A 70 -2.19 -10.78 -7.03
C MET A 70 -2.84 -12.15 -6.77
N LYS A 71 -3.94 -12.18 -6.02
CA LYS A 71 -4.73 -13.39 -5.81
C LYS A 71 -5.26 -13.94 -7.14
N ARG A 72 -5.95 -13.11 -7.92
CA ARG A 72 -6.51 -13.50 -9.23
C ARG A 72 -5.41 -13.99 -10.19
N LEU A 73 -4.28 -13.29 -10.24
CA LEU A 73 -3.15 -13.68 -11.08
C LEU A 73 -2.54 -15.01 -10.64
N SER A 74 -2.44 -15.26 -9.33
CA SER A 74 -1.94 -16.54 -8.83
C SER A 74 -2.83 -17.71 -9.27
N GLU A 75 -4.15 -17.49 -9.36
CA GLU A 75 -5.15 -18.48 -9.81
C GLU A 75 -5.10 -18.71 -11.32
N ASP A 76 -4.86 -17.66 -12.12
CA ASP A 76 -4.85 -17.71 -13.60
C ASP A 76 -3.47 -17.99 -14.23
N MET A 77 -2.42 -18.11 -13.42
CA MET A 77 -1.05 -18.38 -13.89
C MET A 77 -0.89 -19.79 -14.48
N ALA A 78 -0.04 -19.89 -15.50
CA ALA A 78 0.39 -21.17 -16.06
C ALA A 78 1.27 -21.97 -15.09
N GLU A 79 1.30 -23.31 -15.22
CA GLU A 79 2.02 -24.19 -14.28
C GLU A 79 3.54 -24.02 -14.38
N ASP A 80 4.05 -23.88 -15.60
CA ASP A 80 5.43 -23.53 -15.90
C ASP A 80 5.83 -22.22 -15.23
N PHE A 81 4.97 -21.20 -15.26
CA PHE A 81 5.25 -19.92 -14.63
C PHE A 81 5.18 -20.00 -13.09
N ARG A 82 4.20 -20.72 -12.52
CA ARG A 82 4.11 -20.99 -11.06
C ARG A 82 5.37 -21.62 -10.49
N SER A 83 6.04 -22.47 -11.28
CA SER A 83 7.28 -23.15 -10.88
C SER A 83 8.51 -22.23 -10.83
N THR A 84 8.43 -21.02 -11.40
CA THR A 84 9.52 -20.04 -11.37
C THR A 84 9.60 -19.30 -10.03
N ARG A 85 10.78 -18.76 -9.69
CA ARG A 85 10.95 -17.90 -8.51
C ARG A 85 9.99 -16.70 -8.52
N PHE A 86 9.79 -16.08 -9.69
CA PHE A 86 8.89 -14.95 -9.81
C PHE A 86 7.44 -15.37 -9.58
N GLY A 87 6.95 -16.43 -10.21
CA GLY A 87 5.60 -16.97 -9.95
C GLY A 87 5.36 -17.34 -8.49
N SER A 88 6.35 -17.92 -7.81
CA SER A 88 6.24 -18.26 -6.38
C SER A 88 6.08 -17.04 -5.45
N SER A 89 6.57 -15.86 -5.85
CA SER A 89 6.45 -14.63 -5.04
C SER A 89 5.02 -14.07 -4.96
N PHE A 90 4.14 -14.40 -5.91
CA PHE A 90 2.74 -13.94 -5.91
C PHE A 90 1.96 -14.54 -4.75
N VAL A 91 2.25 -15.79 -4.37
CA VAL A 91 1.60 -16.48 -3.25
C VAL A 91 2.02 -15.87 -1.91
N GLY A 92 3.29 -15.48 -1.76
CA GLY A 92 3.82 -14.85 -0.55
C GLY A 92 3.38 -13.38 -0.38
N PHE A 93 2.90 -12.74 -1.44
CA PHE A 93 2.55 -11.32 -1.43
C PHE A 93 1.44 -10.97 -0.43
N GLY A 94 0.50 -11.88 -0.19
CA GLY A 94 -0.61 -11.66 0.75
C GLY A 94 -0.15 -11.36 2.19
N VAL A 95 0.95 -11.99 2.64
CA VAL A 95 1.50 -11.77 3.99
C VAL A 95 2.10 -10.37 4.09
N PHE A 96 2.88 -9.95 3.09
CA PHE A 96 3.44 -8.60 3.05
C PHE A 96 2.35 -7.53 3.07
N ALA A 97 1.28 -7.75 2.31
CA ALA A 97 0.23 -6.78 2.19
C ALA A 97 -0.59 -6.63 3.50
N LEU A 98 -0.77 -7.71 4.27
CA LEU A 98 -1.35 -7.62 5.61
C LEU A 98 -0.48 -6.76 6.54
N ILE A 99 0.83 -7.00 6.56
CA ILE A 99 1.78 -6.25 7.38
C ILE A 99 1.75 -4.76 7.00
N PHE A 100 1.80 -4.45 5.71
CA PHE A 100 1.73 -3.06 5.24
C PHE A 100 0.41 -2.40 5.62
N SER A 101 -0.73 -3.07 5.48
CA SER A 101 -2.02 -2.52 5.90
C SER A 101 -2.05 -2.14 7.37
N ILE A 102 -1.46 -2.96 8.26
CA ILE A 102 -1.36 -2.65 9.69
C ILE A 102 -0.48 -1.41 9.90
N LEU A 103 0.68 -1.34 9.24
CA LEU A 103 1.59 -0.20 9.36
C LEU A 103 0.98 1.10 8.81
N ILE A 104 0.24 1.03 7.71
CA ILE A 104 -0.48 2.16 7.12
C ILE A 104 -1.55 2.68 8.10
N ILE A 105 -2.34 1.79 8.70
CA ILE A 105 -3.36 2.17 9.69
C ILE A 105 -2.73 2.78 10.96
N ALA A 106 -1.52 2.38 11.33
CA ALA A 106 -0.84 2.94 12.50
C ALA A 106 -0.59 4.45 12.39
N VAL A 107 -0.43 5.00 11.19
CA VAL A 107 -0.17 6.43 10.95
C VAL A 107 -1.33 7.33 11.41
N PRO A 108 -2.58 7.20 10.91
CA PRO A 108 -3.68 8.01 11.39
C PRO A 108 -4.01 7.72 12.86
N VAL A 109 -3.77 6.51 13.37
CA VAL A 109 -3.91 6.23 14.81
C VAL A 109 -2.93 7.08 15.62
N ALA A 110 -1.65 7.13 15.22
CA ALA A 110 -0.65 7.97 15.88
C ALA A 110 -0.99 9.46 15.78
N HIS A 111 -1.47 9.93 14.61
CA HIS A 111 -1.95 11.30 14.48
C HIS A 111 -3.17 11.60 15.36
N GLY A 112 -4.12 10.68 15.47
CA GLY A 112 -5.28 10.84 16.36
C GLY A 112 -4.87 11.00 17.82
N LEU A 113 -3.83 10.29 18.26
CA LEU A 113 -3.27 10.43 19.61
C LEU A 113 -2.50 11.74 19.83
N LEU A 114 -2.03 12.40 18.76
CA LEU A 114 -1.20 13.61 18.83
C LEU A 114 -1.98 14.90 18.56
N PHE A 115 -2.97 14.84 17.67
CA PHE A 115 -3.67 15.99 17.12
C PHE A 115 -5.04 16.25 17.75
N LEU A 116 -5.62 15.25 18.43
CA LEU A 116 -6.92 15.31 19.13
C LEU A 116 -6.69 15.22 20.64
#